data_AF-A0A167C8K6-F1
#
_entry.id   AF-A0A167C8K6-F1
#
_cell.length_a   1.000
_cell.length_b   1.000
_cell.length_c   1.000
_cell.angle_alpha   90.00
_cell.angle_beta   90.00
_cell.angle_gamma   90.00
#
_symmetry.space_group_name_H-M   'P 1'
#
loop_
_entity.id
_entity.type
_entity.pdbx_description
1 polymer ?
#
loop_
_entity_poly.entity_id
_entity_poly.type
_entity_poly.pdbx_seq_one_letter_code
_entity_poly.pdbx_strand_id
1 'polypeptide(L)' 'MAGDTFDAISLDFYNDERHSSKIIQANLRYRSIISFAGGEELFIPIIEDAAASTLPPWKQGD' A
#
# COMPACT_ATOMS: atom_id res chain seq x y z
N MET A 1 4.03 15.94 7.50
CA MET A 1 3.59 14.95 6.51
C MET A 1 2.34 14.34 7.11
N ALA A 2 1.18 14.62 6.52
CA ALA A 2 -0.11 14.26 7.09
C ALA A 2 -0.84 13.36 6.10
N GLY A 3 -1.50 12.32 6.61
CA GLY A 3 -2.54 11.62 5.88
C GLY A 3 -2.03 10.61 4.88
N ASP A 4 -1.30 9.59 5.34
CA ASP A 4 -1.21 8.36 4.56
C ASP A 4 -2.63 7.90 4.25
N THR A 5 -2.85 7.49 3.01
CA THR A 5 -4.14 6.96 2.53
C THR A 5 -3.95 5.49 2.19
N PHE A 6 -5.06 4.76 2.06
CA PHE A 6 -4.98 3.37 1.62
C PHE A 6 -4.29 3.22 0.25
N ASP A 7 -4.42 4.19 -0.65
CA ASP A 7 -3.77 4.19 -1.96
C ASP A 7 -2.25 4.39 -1.86
N ALA A 8 -1.80 5.33 -1.01
CA ALA A 8 -0.38 5.55 -0.76
C ALA A 8 0.29 4.32 -0.12
N ILE A 9 -0.37 3.72 0.88
CA ILE A 9 0.11 2.49 1.52
C ILE A 9 0.13 1.33 0.51
N SER A 10 -0.89 1.22 -0.35
CA SER A 10 -0.91 0.22 -1.41
C SER A 10 0.27 0.39 -2.38
N LEU A 11 0.58 1.63 -2.76
CA LEU A 11 1.74 1.92 -3.61
C LEU A 11 3.06 1.54 -2.92
N ASP A 12 3.22 1.82 -1.63
CA ASP A 12 4.47 1.52 -0.91
C ASP A 12 4.71 0.02 -0.72
N PHE A 13 3.65 -0.75 -0.43
CA PHE A 13 3.77 -2.18 -0.14
C PHE A 13 3.63 -3.08 -1.37
N TYR A 14 2.84 -2.68 -2.36
CA TYR A 14 2.57 -3.49 -3.55
C TYR A 14 3.13 -2.89 -4.83
N ASN A 15 3.67 -1.66 -4.80
CA ASN A 15 4.06 -0.92 -5.99
C ASN A 15 2.89 -0.70 -6.98
N ASP A 16 1.65 -0.83 -6.50
CA ASP A 16 0.41 -0.60 -7.24
C ASP A 16 -0.66 -0.06 -6.27
N GLU A 17 -1.18 1.13 -6.55
CA GLU A 17 -2.24 1.80 -5.77
C GLU A 17 -3.61 1.08 -5.87
N ARG A 18 -3.83 0.26 -6.91
CA ARG A 18 -5.11 -0.43 -7.17
C ARG A 18 -5.45 -1.50 -6.13
N HIS A 19 -4.48 -1.90 -5.32
CA HIS A 19 -4.67 -2.89 -4.26
C HIS A 19 -5.14 -2.29 -2.93
N SER A 20 -5.41 -0.98 -2.86
CA SER A 20 -5.95 -0.32 -1.66
C SER A 20 -7.24 -0.96 -1.15
N SER A 21 -8.11 -1.40 -2.07
CA SER A 21 -9.33 -2.14 -1.75
C SER A 21 -9.10 -3.44 -0.98
N LYS A 22 -7.98 -4.15 -1.22
CA LYS A 22 -7.61 -5.36 -0.47
C LYS A 22 -7.17 -5.02 0.95
N ILE A 23 -6.44 -3.92 1.11
CA ILE A 23 -6.03 -3.40 2.43
C ILE A 23 -7.27 -2.99 3.23
N ILE A 24 -8.23 -2.29 2.61
CA ILE A 24 -9.48 -1.88 3.28
C ILE A 24 -10.28 -3.11 3.72
N GLN A 25 -10.38 -4.14 2.88
CA GLN A 25 -11.10 -5.38 3.21
C GLN A 25 -10.46 -6.14 4.37
N ALA A 26 -9.13 -6.14 4.46
CA ALA A 26 -8.42 -6.71 5.60
C ALA A 26 -8.56 -5.86 6.88
N ASN A 27 -8.84 -4.56 6.74
CA ASN A 27 -8.86 -3.59 7.83
C ASN A 27 -10.21 -2.84 7.92
N LEU A 28 -11.32 -3.58 7.93
CA LEU A 28 -12.68 -3.00 7.90
C LEU A 28 -12.96 -1.99 9.02
N ARG A 29 -12.23 -2.09 10.15
CA ARG A 29 -12.28 -1.11 11.25
C ARG A 29 -11.93 0.30 10.80
N TYR A 30 -11.02 0.43 9.85
CA TYR A 30 -10.48 1.71 9.38
C TYR A 30 -11.06 2.13 8.02
N ARG A 31 -12.05 1.40 7.48
CA ARG A 31 -12.63 1.65 6.14
C ARG A 31 -13.19 3.06 5.92
N SER A 32 -13.53 3.76 7.01
CA SER A 32 -14.09 5.12 6.97
C SER A 32 -13.03 6.20 7.16
N ILE A 33 -11.77 5.81 7.39
CA ILE A 33 -10.65 6.72 7.50
C ILE A 33 -10.16 7.02 6.08
N ILE A 34 -10.22 8.30 5.71
CA ILE A 34 -9.72 8.80 4.41
C ILE A 34 -8.22 9.11 4.50
N SER A 35 -7.76 9.57 5.66
CA SER A 35 -6.37 9.95 5.92
C SER A 35 -5.99 9.50 7.33
N PHE A 36 -4.94 8.71 7.44
CA PHE A 36 -4.46 8.21 8.73
C PHE A 36 -3.78 9.32 9.53
N ALA A 37 -4.02 9.31 10.84
CA ALA A 37 -3.41 10.27 11.76
C ALA A 37 -2.02 9.80 12.24
N GLY A 38 -1.72 8.51 12.08
CA GLY A 38 -0.50 7.87 12.56
C GLY A 38 -0.74 7.16 13.90
N GLY A 39 -0.20 5.94 14.02
CA GLY A 39 -0.36 5.08 15.20
C GLY A 39 -1.39 3.95 15.02
N GLU A 40 -2.07 3.89 13.89
CA GLU A 40 -2.93 2.78 13.50
C GLU A 40 -2.09 1.59 13.00
N GLU A 41 -2.42 0.38 13.45
CA GLU A 41 -1.82 -0.85 12.94
C GLU A 41 -2.71 -1.44 11.84
N LEU A 42 -2.19 -1.56 10.63
CA LEU A 42 -2.88 -2.15 9.48
C LEU A 42 -2.32 -3.51 9.14
N PHE A 43 -3.20 -4.47 8.89
CA PHE A 43 -2.84 -5.75 8.31
C PHE A 43 -2.70 -5.62 6.78
N ILE A 44 -1.50 -5.85 6.26
CA ILE A 44 -1.23 -5.82 4.82
C ILE A 44 -1.24 -7.27 4.31
N PRO A 45 -2.28 -7.72 3.58
CA PRO A 45 -2.31 -9.08 3.05
C PRO A 45 -1.21 -9.27 2.01
N ILE A 46 -0.52 -10.41 2.02
CA ILE A 46 0.41 -10.76 0.94
C ILE A 46 -0.42 -11.11 -0.29
N ILE A 47 -0.19 -10.39 -1.37
CA ILE A 47 -0.79 -10.67 -2.66
C ILE A 47 0.29 -11.33 -3.50
N GLU A 48 -0.01 -12.52 -4.05
CA GLU A 48 0.82 -13.10 -5.10
C GLU A 48 0.58 -12.31 -6.39
N ASP A 49 1.20 -11.14 -6.49
CA ASP A 49 1.38 -10.48 -7.77
C ASP A 49 2.54 -11.16 -8.50
N ALA A 50 2.31 -11.50 -9.77
CA ALA A 50 3.39 -11.95 -10.65
C ALA A 50 4.49 -10.87 -10.58
N ALA A 51 5.66 -11.24 -10.04
CA ALA A 51 6.71 -10.30 -9.64
C ALA A 51 6.82 -9.16 -10.65
N ALA A 52 6.45 -7.94 -10.24
CA ALA A 52 6.73 -6.74 -11.00
C ALA A 52 8.26 -6.57 -10.99
N SER A 53 8.91 -7.19 -11.97
CA SER A 53 10.33 -7.08 -12.22
C SER A 53 10.62 -5.69 -12.75
N THR A 54 10.62 -4.70 -11.86
CA THR A 54 11.07 -3.36 -12.22
C THR A 54 11.58 -2.68 -10.97
N LEU A 55 12.84 -2.98 -10.64
CA LEU A 55 13.69 -1.93 -10.10
C LEU A 55 13.54 -0.70 -11.00
N PRO A 56 13.23 0.48 -10.44
CA PRO A 56 13.12 1.67 -11.25
C PRO A 56 14.45 1.93 -11.98
N PRO A 57 14.41 2.49 -13.20
CA PRO A 57 15.56 2.49 -14.12
C PRO A 57 16.83 3.16 -13.56
N TRP A 58 16.72 4.04 -12.55
CA TRP A 58 17.86 4.68 -11.87
C TRP A 58 18.53 3.81 -10.78
N LYS A 59 17.96 2.65 -10.43
CA LYS A 59 18.50 1.67 -9.47
C LYS A 59 19.11 0.44 -10.14
N GLN A 60 19.00 0.33 -11.47
CA GLN A 60 19.72 -0.65 -12.26
C GLN A 60 21.13 -0.10 -12.52
N GLY A 61 22.02 -0.23 -11.54
CA GLY A 61 23.44 0.00 -11.78
C GLY A 61 24.02 -1.16 -12.58
N ASP A 62 24.91 -0.86 -13.54
CA ASP A 62 25.86 -1.82 -14.09
C ASP A 62 26.65 -2.55 -12.98
#